data_AF-A0A0C9YRK0-F1
#
_entry.id   AF-A0A0C9YRK0-F1
#
_cell.length_a   1.000
_cell.length_b   1.000
_cell.length_c   1.000
_cell.angle_alpha   90.00
_cell.angle_beta   90.00
_cell.angle_gamma   90.00
#
_symmetry.space_group_name_H-M   'P 1'
#
loop_
_entity.id
_entity.type
_entity.pdbx_description
1 polymer ?
#
loop_
_entity_poly.entity_id
_entity_poly.type
_entity_poly.pdbx_seq_one_letter_code
_entity_poly.pdbx_strand_id
1 'polypeptide(L)'
;MMLRKPFSTTLSQAFLLATFLGVAAREYGPPFDCQPIVDGVRYDLTGLKGLQLVGWEVDSPPSKIIDELRFDLCGMLQPVEGRSSEDQCPSGTVACLTKINRKGSDPGADRITAAIPVAHISSLDPETSHLSSSAGLSVVLHGPSYPSSHSDLIPQSLKINLACAEYASSPLLASYENGQVTVEWSSRSACKAHEEQPPRPGDDKEGGSEENPGDVPTEHGSGLGFFFLMLLLAGCAYATLGAYHNYSAYGARGLDLIP
;
A
#
# COMPACT_ATOMS: atom_id res chain seq x y z
N MET A 1 16.30 -95.99 -14.70
CA MET A 1 16.86 -96.21 -13.35
C MET A 1 17.16 -94.83 -12.76
N MET A 2 16.59 -94.51 -11.60
CA MET A 2 16.79 -93.30 -10.76
C MET A 2 16.28 -91.97 -11.37
N LEU A 3 15.12 -91.36 -11.03
CA LEU A 3 14.35 -91.12 -9.79
C LEU A 3 14.91 -89.98 -8.91
N ARG A 4 14.19 -88.84 -8.87
CA ARG A 4 14.10 -87.73 -7.84
C ARG A 4 13.99 -86.37 -8.56
N LYS A 5 13.16 -85.38 -8.21
CA LYS A 5 12.00 -85.13 -7.35
C LYS A 5 11.47 -83.74 -7.81
N PRO A 6 10.18 -83.40 -7.71
CA PRO A 6 9.68 -82.07 -8.04
C PRO A 6 9.93 -81.11 -6.87
N PHE A 7 10.47 -79.92 -7.16
CA PHE A 7 10.65 -78.86 -6.16
C PHE A 7 9.45 -77.90 -6.23
N SER A 8 8.69 -77.89 -5.13
CA SER A 8 7.60 -76.97 -4.84
C SER A 8 8.17 -75.63 -4.39
N THR A 9 7.79 -74.53 -5.03
CA THR A 9 8.03 -73.18 -4.51
C THR A 9 6.70 -72.45 -4.31
N THR A 10 6.40 -72.24 -3.04
CA THR A 10 5.31 -71.48 -2.46
C THR A 10 5.58 -69.97 -2.50
N LEU A 11 4.50 -69.20 -2.70
CA LEU A 11 4.22 -67.82 -2.27
C LEU A 11 5.38 -66.88 -1.88
N SER A 12 5.38 -65.68 -2.47
CA SER A 12 5.38 -64.43 -1.68
C SER A 12 4.88 -63.25 -2.52
N GLN A 13 3.63 -62.83 -2.31
CA GLN A 13 3.11 -61.55 -2.79
C GLN A 13 3.53 -60.46 -1.80
N ALA A 14 4.43 -59.57 -2.21
CA ALA A 14 4.74 -58.36 -1.46
C ALA A 14 3.69 -57.28 -1.80
N PHE A 15 2.72 -57.08 -0.91
CA PHE A 15 1.83 -55.91 -0.92
C PHE A 15 2.60 -54.73 -0.29
N LEU A 16 3.12 -53.83 -1.11
CA LEU A 16 3.66 -52.54 -0.67
C LEU A 16 2.49 -51.60 -0.37
N LEU A 17 2.12 -51.45 0.91
CA LEU A 17 1.26 -50.36 1.36
C LEU A 17 2.06 -49.05 1.32
N ALA A 18 1.78 -48.20 0.32
CA ALA A 18 2.22 -46.81 0.32
C ALA A 18 1.32 -46.00 1.26
N THR A 19 1.77 -45.78 2.50
CA THR A 19 1.14 -44.83 3.41
C THR A 19 1.51 -43.41 2.98
N PHE A 20 0.61 -42.75 2.25
CA PHE A 20 0.65 -41.29 2.05
C PHE A 20 0.37 -40.61 3.39
N LEU A 21 1.41 -40.11 4.05
CA LEU A 21 1.27 -39.12 5.12
C LEU A 21 0.85 -37.80 4.46
N GLY A 22 -0.45 -37.51 4.45
CA GLY A 22 -0.97 -36.20 4.10
C GLY A 22 -0.51 -35.17 5.12
N VAL A 23 0.40 -34.28 4.73
CA VAL A 23 0.74 -33.10 5.52
C VAL A 23 -0.46 -32.17 5.48
N ALA A 24 -1.18 -32.05 6.59
CA ALA A 24 -2.19 -31.03 6.74
C ALA A 24 -1.49 -29.66 6.72
N ALA A 25 -1.69 -28.89 5.65
CA ALA A 25 -1.32 -27.48 5.64
C ALA A 25 -2.15 -26.78 6.73
N ARG A 26 -1.48 -26.16 7.71
CA ARG A 26 -2.15 -25.23 8.62
C ARG A 26 -2.56 -24.01 7.80
N GLU A 27 -3.85 -23.88 7.51
CA GLU A 27 -4.41 -22.60 7.07
C GLU A 27 -4.33 -21.63 8.26
N TYR A 28 -3.27 -20.81 8.27
CA TYR A 28 -3.29 -19.59 9.06
C TYR A 28 -4.33 -18.67 8.43
N GLY A 29 -5.20 -18.08 9.26
CA GLY A 29 -6.15 -17.06 8.81
C GLY A 29 -5.43 -15.91 8.10
N PRO A 30 -6.15 -15.11 7.30
CA PRO A 30 -5.55 -13.98 6.59
C PRO A 30 -4.88 -13.02 7.58
N PRO A 31 -3.71 -12.46 7.25
CA PRO A 31 -2.97 -11.58 8.15
C PRO A 31 -3.74 -10.28 8.45
N PHE A 32 -4.48 -9.77 7.47
CA PHE A 32 -5.33 -8.59 7.57
C PHE A 32 -6.76 -8.96 7.17
N ASP A 33 -7.75 -8.44 7.90
CA ASP A 33 -9.16 -8.55 7.50
C ASP A 33 -9.44 -7.58 6.35
N CYS A 34 -9.53 -8.12 5.14
CA CYS A 34 -9.82 -7.35 3.92
C CYS A 34 -11.27 -6.84 3.82
N GLN A 35 -12.03 -6.91 4.89
CA GLN A 35 -13.35 -6.27 4.99
C GLN A 35 -13.43 -5.30 6.18
N PRO A 36 -12.54 -4.29 6.25
CA PRO A 36 -12.48 -3.39 7.40
C PRO A 36 -13.77 -2.58 7.52
N ILE A 37 -14.13 -2.26 8.76
CA ILE A 37 -15.24 -1.35 9.08
C ILE A 37 -14.64 -0.02 9.52
N VAL A 38 -14.95 1.05 8.79
CA VAL A 38 -14.50 2.42 9.09
C VAL A 38 -15.74 3.29 9.22
N ASP A 39 -15.90 3.95 10.37
CA ASP A 39 -17.05 4.79 10.69
C ASP A 39 -18.41 4.14 10.42
N GLY A 40 -18.54 2.85 10.76
CA GLY A 40 -19.76 2.06 10.56
C GLY A 40 -19.99 1.57 9.13
N VAL A 41 -19.14 1.96 8.18
CA VAL A 41 -19.20 1.48 6.79
C VAL A 41 -18.27 0.29 6.61
N ARG A 42 -18.82 -0.83 6.15
CA ARG A 42 -18.03 -2.01 5.77
C ARG A 42 -17.50 -1.83 4.35
N TYR A 43 -16.20 -2.01 4.18
CA TYR A 43 -15.55 -2.05 2.88
C TYR A 43 -15.30 -3.49 2.46
N ASP A 44 -15.18 -3.73 1.15
CA ASP A 44 -14.80 -5.03 0.60
C ASP A 44 -13.58 -4.89 -0.30
N LEU A 45 -12.40 -5.12 0.29
CA LEU A 45 -11.10 -5.06 -0.37
C LEU A 45 -10.68 -6.43 -0.91
N THR A 46 -11.52 -7.47 -0.81
CA THR A 46 -11.18 -8.82 -1.27
C THR A 46 -10.88 -8.88 -2.78
N GLY A 47 -11.48 -7.99 -3.57
CA GLY A 47 -11.19 -7.84 -5.00
C GLY A 47 -9.76 -7.33 -5.31
N LEU A 48 -9.04 -6.84 -4.30
CA LEU A 48 -7.65 -6.41 -4.39
C LEU A 48 -6.65 -7.50 -4.00
N LYS A 49 -7.13 -8.69 -3.64
CA LYS A 49 -6.30 -9.82 -3.26
C LYS A 49 -5.38 -10.23 -4.42
N GLY A 50 -4.15 -10.61 -4.06
CA GLY A 50 -3.17 -11.16 -4.98
C GLY A 50 -1.85 -10.39 -4.94
N LEU A 51 -0.80 -11.05 -5.42
CA LEU A 51 0.55 -10.51 -5.43
C LEU A 51 0.61 -9.25 -6.31
N GLN A 52 0.95 -8.14 -5.69
CA GLN A 52 1.33 -6.90 -6.33
C GLN A 52 2.85 -6.78 -6.36
N LEU A 53 3.36 -6.26 -7.47
CA LEU A 53 4.78 -5.98 -7.69
C LEU A 53 4.92 -4.56 -8.22
N VAL A 54 5.54 -3.68 -7.43
CA VAL A 54 5.75 -2.27 -7.78
C VAL A 54 7.17 -1.87 -7.45
N GLY A 55 7.69 -0.85 -8.10
CA GLY A 55 9.06 -0.41 -7.84
C GLY A 55 9.45 0.82 -8.65
N TRP A 56 10.61 1.38 -8.31
CA TRP A 56 11.28 2.38 -9.13
C TRP A 56 12.71 1.96 -9.41
N GLU A 57 13.26 2.53 -10.46
CA GLU A 57 14.63 2.33 -10.89
C GLU A 57 15.31 3.69 -10.96
N VAL A 58 16.50 3.77 -10.36
CA VAL A 58 17.36 4.95 -10.39
C VAL A 58 18.67 4.57 -11.07
N ASP A 59 19.02 5.31 -12.12
CA ASP A 59 20.31 5.14 -12.80
C ASP A 59 21.45 5.63 -11.90
N SER A 60 22.42 4.76 -11.63
CA SER A 60 23.62 5.06 -10.86
C SER A 60 24.86 4.48 -11.56
N PRO A 61 25.27 5.06 -12.72
CA PRO A 61 26.26 4.46 -13.60
C PRO A 61 27.54 4.03 -12.86
N PRO A 62 28.12 2.84 -13.16
CA PRO A 62 27.76 1.90 -14.23
C PRO A 62 26.65 0.88 -13.85
N SER A 63 25.88 1.18 -12.80
CA SER A 63 24.85 0.30 -12.26
C SER A 63 23.48 0.99 -12.21
N LYS A 64 22.47 0.27 -11.76
CA LYS A 64 21.15 0.77 -11.42
C LYS A 64 20.78 0.32 -10.02
N ILE A 65 20.06 1.17 -9.31
CA ILE A 65 19.46 0.84 -8.01
C ILE A 65 17.97 0.70 -8.24
N ILE A 66 17.43 -0.46 -7.89
CA ILE A 66 16.01 -0.78 -8.03
C ILE A 66 15.48 -1.04 -6.62
N ASP A 67 14.43 -0.31 -6.24
CA ASP A 67 13.62 -0.68 -5.09
C ASP A 67 12.37 -1.38 -5.61
N GLU A 68 12.18 -2.63 -5.19
CA GLU A 68 11.07 -3.49 -5.59
C GLU A 68 10.26 -3.85 -4.34
N LEU A 69 8.99 -3.49 -4.31
CA LEU A 69 8.03 -3.87 -3.30
C LEU A 69 7.13 -4.99 -3.83
N ARG A 70 7.12 -6.11 -3.12
CA ARG A 70 6.14 -7.19 -3.27
C ARG A 70 5.18 -7.14 -2.11
N PHE A 71 3.87 -7.17 -2.35
CA PHE A 71 2.87 -7.24 -1.28
C PHE A 71 1.60 -7.95 -1.73
N ASP A 72 0.86 -8.54 -0.79
CA ASP A 72 -0.52 -8.97 -0.99
C ASP A 72 -1.34 -8.42 0.18
N LEU A 73 -2.33 -7.57 -0.11
CA LEU A 73 -3.12 -6.92 0.95
C LEU A 73 -3.86 -7.93 1.83
N CYS A 74 -4.32 -9.03 1.23
CA CYS A 74 -5.20 -10.01 1.88
C CYS A 74 -4.49 -11.36 2.15
N GLY A 75 -3.18 -11.42 1.96
CA GLY A 75 -2.44 -12.68 1.93
C GLY A 75 -1.00 -12.55 2.37
N MET A 76 -0.36 -13.69 2.59
CA MET A 76 1.09 -13.75 2.83
C MET A 76 1.84 -13.99 1.52
N LEU A 77 3.02 -13.42 1.41
CA LEU A 77 3.90 -13.61 0.27
C LEU A 77 4.46 -15.02 0.24
N GLN A 78 4.48 -15.60 -0.96
CA GLN A 78 5.22 -16.82 -1.24
C GLN A 78 6.70 -16.50 -1.53
N PRO A 79 7.62 -17.41 -1.16
CA PRO A 79 9.03 -17.33 -1.54
C PRO A 79 9.19 -17.18 -3.06
N VAL A 80 10.23 -16.49 -3.51
CA VAL A 80 10.61 -16.38 -4.92
C VAL A 80 11.42 -17.61 -5.29
N GLU A 81 10.96 -18.35 -6.29
CA GLU A 81 11.74 -19.48 -6.80
C GLU A 81 13.10 -19.02 -7.35
N GLY A 82 14.16 -19.77 -7.05
CA GLY A 82 15.52 -19.48 -7.52
C GLY A 82 16.27 -18.39 -6.74
N ARG A 83 15.67 -17.81 -5.68
CA ARG A 83 16.33 -16.84 -4.79
C ARG A 83 16.78 -17.52 -3.49
N SER A 84 17.94 -17.14 -2.96
CA SER A 84 18.44 -17.70 -1.70
C SER A 84 17.61 -17.22 -0.49
N SER A 85 17.74 -17.88 0.65
CA SER A 85 17.06 -17.48 1.88
C SER A 85 17.48 -16.11 2.38
N GLU A 86 18.74 -15.74 2.21
CA GLU A 86 19.32 -14.46 2.68
C GLU A 86 18.80 -13.27 1.86
N ASP A 87 18.43 -13.51 0.61
CA ASP A 87 17.94 -12.52 -0.34
C ASP A 87 16.42 -12.32 -0.26
N GLN A 88 15.76 -12.99 0.69
CA GLN A 88 14.30 -12.99 0.84
C GLN A 88 13.87 -12.51 2.21
N CYS A 89 12.70 -11.87 2.26
CA CYS A 89 12.01 -11.68 3.53
C CYS A 89 11.59 -13.05 4.12
N PRO A 90 11.54 -13.17 5.46
CA PRO A 90 11.17 -14.42 6.13
C PRO A 90 9.72 -14.84 5.84
N SER A 91 9.39 -16.10 6.13
CA SER A 91 8.01 -16.60 6.02
C SER A 91 7.07 -15.85 6.96
N GLY A 92 5.86 -15.51 6.49
CA GLY A 92 4.91 -14.68 7.22
C GLY A 92 4.96 -13.19 6.86
N THR A 93 5.80 -12.81 5.90
CA THR A 93 5.80 -11.45 5.34
C THR A 93 4.56 -11.21 4.48
N VAL A 94 3.89 -10.09 4.72
CA VAL A 94 2.75 -9.58 3.94
C VAL A 94 3.24 -8.61 2.86
N ALA A 95 4.27 -7.82 3.18
CA ALA A 95 4.92 -6.91 2.26
C ALA A 95 6.45 -6.90 2.46
N CYS A 96 7.18 -7.09 1.36
CA CYS A 96 8.64 -7.19 1.32
C CYS A 96 9.20 -6.14 0.37
N LEU A 97 10.02 -5.23 0.89
CA LEU A 97 10.80 -4.29 0.09
C LEU A 97 12.20 -4.86 -0.14
N THR A 98 12.59 -5.04 -1.38
CA THR A 98 13.93 -5.50 -1.76
C THR A 98 14.68 -4.40 -2.50
N LYS A 99 15.92 -4.16 -2.07
CA LYS A 99 16.84 -3.25 -2.74
C LYS A 99 17.77 -4.07 -3.62
N ILE A 100 17.84 -3.75 -4.90
CA ILE A 100 18.59 -4.51 -5.91
C ILE A 100 19.61 -3.57 -6.55
N ASN A 101 20.85 -4.03 -6.65
CA ASN A 101 21.89 -3.38 -7.44
C ASN A 101 22.13 -4.21 -8.71
N ARG A 102 21.81 -3.63 -9.87
CA ARG A 102 22.01 -4.25 -11.18
C ARG A 102 23.20 -3.61 -11.88
N LYS A 103 24.22 -4.38 -12.23
CA LYS A 103 25.40 -3.86 -12.95
C LYS A 103 25.29 -4.15 -14.44
N GLY A 104 25.40 -3.11 -15.28
CA GLY A 104 25.23 -3.26 -16.73
C GLY A 104 23.80 -3.66 -17.12
N SER A 105 23.68 -4.48 -18.17
CA SER A 105 22.38 -4.87 -18.76
C SER A 105 22.06 -6.37 -18.60
N ASP A 106 22.86 -7.12 -17.85
CA ASP A 106 22.64 -8.55 -17.60
C ASP A 106 21.67 -8.74 -16.41
N PRO A 107 20.45 -9.29 -16.62
CA PRO A 107 19.50 -9.56 -15.54
C PRO A 107 20.00 -10.60 -14.53
N GLY A 108 20.94 -11.47 -14.92
CA GLY A 108 21.53 -12.48 -14.04
C GLY A 108 22.58 -11.92 -13.06
N ALA A 109 22.91 -10.63 -13.17
CA ALA A 109 23.87 -9.94 -12.32
C ALA A 109 23.22 -9.17 -11.16
N ASP A 110 21.93 -9.39 -10.92
CA ASP A 110 21.20 -8.76 -9.82
C ASP A 110 21.78 -9.18 -8.47
N ARG A 111 22.23 -8.18 -7.73
CA ARG A 111 22.63 -8.37 -6.34
C ARG A 111 21.61 -7.72 -5.44
N ILE A 112 20.93 -8.53 -4.64
CA ILE A 112 20.05 -8.04 -3.59
C ILE A 112 20.94 -7.51 -2.46
N THR A 113 20.73 -6.25 -2.09
CA THR A 113 21.50 -5.55 -1.07
C THR A 113 20.74 -5.41 0.25
N ALA A 114 19.41 -5.55 0.21
CA ALA A 114 18.56 -5.64 1.39
C ALA A 114 17.23 -6.33 1.07
N ALA A 115 16.72 -7.11 2.02
CA ALA A 115 15.36 -7.64 2.04
C ALA A 115 14.69 -7.20 3.35
N ILE A 116 13.71 -6.31 3.24
CA ILE A 116 13.12 -5.57 4.36
C ILE A 116 11.64 -5.99 4.50
N PRO A 117 11.26 -6.72 5.57
CA PRO A 117 9.87 -7.11 5.80
C PRO A 117 9.07 -5.91 6.34
N VAL A 118 8.58 -5.06 5.43
CA VAL A 118 7.88 -3.82 5.81
C VAL A 118 6.49 -4.05 6.40
N ALA A 119 5.90 -5.22 6.17
CA ALA A 119 4.75 -5.72 6.94
C ALA A 119 4.89 -7.23 7.18
N HIS A 120 4.70 -7.67 8.43
CA HIS A 120 4.91 -9.06 8.82
C HIS A 120 4.00 -9.48 9.98
N ILE A 121 3.47 -10.71 9.94
CA ILE A 121 2.47 -11.20 10.90
C ILE A 121 2.89 -11.12 12.38
N SER A 122 4.18 -11.15 12.69
CA SER A 122 4.69 -11.10 14.08
C SER A 122 4.51 -9.76 14.76
N SER A 123 4.37 -8.68 13.99
CA SER A 123 4.28 -7.29 14.45
C SER A 123 3.18 -6.54 13.72
N LEU A 124 2.24 -7.28 13.11
CA LEU A 124 1.21 -6.72 12.29
C LEU A 124 0.16 -6.07 13.19
N ASP A 125 -0.01 -4.77 13.03
CA ASP A 125 -1.03 -3.97 13.69
C ASP A 125 -1.76 -3.14 12.62
N PRO A 126 -2.82 -3.69 11.99
CA PRO A 126 -3.46 -3.01 10.88
C PRO A 126 -4.29 -1.80 11.35
N GLU A 127 -3.99 -0.63 10.80
CA GLU A 127 -4.78 0.57 11.01
C GLU A 127 -5.50 0.93 9.71
N THR A 128 -6.81 1.17 9.77
CA THR A 128 -7.59 1.63 8.62
C THR A 128 -8.30 2.92 8.97
N SER A 129 -8.17 3.94 8.12
CA SER A 129 -8.81 5.24 8.28
C SER A 129 -9.29 5.79 6.95
N HIS A 130 -10.09 6.85 6.96
CA HIS A 130 -10.44 7.58 5.74
C HIS A 130 -9.25 8.36 5.20
N LEU A 131 -9.11 8.41 3.87
CA LEU A 131 -8.09 9.23 3.24
C LEU A 131 -8.44 10.71 3.42
N SER A 132 -7.49 11.52 3.89
CA SER A 132 -7.76 12.94 4.19
C SER A 132 -7.89 13.81 2.94
N SER A 133 -7.29 13.38 1.81
CA SER A 133 -7.21 14.14 0.57
C SER A 133 -8.33 13.83 -0.43
N SER A 134 -9.00 12.69 -0.32
CA SER A 134 -10.08 12.29 -1.22
C SER A 134 -10.99 11.21 -0.61
N ALA A 135 -12.09 10.88 -1.29
CA ALA A 135 -12.85 9.68 -0.95
C ALA A 135 -11.97 8.43 -1.11
N GLY A 136 -11.91 7.59 -0.08
CA GLY A 136 -11.03 6.42 -0.05
C GLY A 136 -10.68 5.94 1.36
N LEU A 137 -9.70 5.05 1.41
CA LEU A 137 -9.14 4.48 2.64
C LEU A 137 -7.62 4.65 2.68
N SER A 138 -7.07 4.80 3.88
CA SER A 138 -5.66 4.61 4.19
C SER A 138 -5.54 3.35 5.03
N VAL A 139 -4.78 2.36 4.55
CA VAL A 139 -4.46 1.14 5.28
C VAL A 139 -2.98 1.16 5.66
N VAL A 140 -2.65 1.02 6.94
CA VAL A 140 -1.27 0.93 7.42
C VAL A 140 -1.06 -0.46 8.02
N LEU A 141 -0.06 -1.18 7.52
CA LEU A 141 0.34 -2.50 7.98
C LEU A 141 1.75 -2.43 8.57
N HIS A 142 1.90 -2.77 9.84
CA HIS A 142 3.17 -2.67 10.54
C HIS A 142 4.07 -3.91 10.35
N GLY A 143 5.38 -3.67 10.34
CA GLY A 143 6.45 -4.67 10.26
C GLY A 143 7.45 -4.50 11.41
N PRO A 144 8.38 -5.46 11.58
CA PRO A 144 9.43 -5.36 12.59
C PRO A 144 10.40 -4.23 12.24
N SER A 145 11.09 -3.71 13.25
CA SER A 145 12.15 -2.74 12.99
C SER A 145 13.31 -3.35 12.19
N TYR A 146 13.92 -2.53 11.35
CA TYR A 146 15.04 -2.91 10.48
C TYR A 146 16.17 -1.85 10.54
N PRO A 147 17.45 -2.24 10.41
CA PRO A 147 17.95 -3.61 10.36
C PRO A 147 17.94 -4.28 11.74
N SER A 148 17.57 -5.56 11.81
CA SER A 148 17.41 -6.29 13.08
C SER A 148 18.71 -6.53 13.85
N SER A 149 19.87 -6.26 13.26
CA SER A 149 21.20 -6.52 13.81
C SER A 149 21.94 -5.28 14.35
N HIS A 150 21.32 -4.09 14.31
CA HIS A 150 21.94 -2.85 14.78
C HIS A 150 21.14 -2.16 15.89
N SER A 151 21.79 -1.25 16.62
CA SER A 151 21.13 -0.42 17.65
C SER A 151 20.12 0.55 17.05
N ASP A 152 20.34 0.97 15.81
CA ASP A 152 19.54 1.99 15.13
C ASP A 152 18.36 1.32 14.42
N LEU A 153 17.45 0.79 15.24
CA LEU A 153 16.24 0.08 14.81
C LEU A 153 15.21 1.08 14.28
N ILE A 154 14.92 1.03 12.98
CA ILE A 154 13.89 1.86 12.35
C ILE A 154 12.62 1.03 12.22
N PRO A 155 11.50 1.38 12.89
CA PRO A 155 10.22 0.72 12.72
C PRO A 155 9.78 0.70 11.26
N GLN A 156 9.29 -0.43 10.77
CA GLN A 156 8.87 -0.56 9.38
C GLN A 156 7.35 -0.58 9.26
N SER A 157 6.82 0.00 8.18
CA SER A 157 5.39 -0.07 7.85
C SER A 157 5.15 0.04 6.35
N LEU A 158 4.05 -0.54 5.89
CA LEU A 158 3.46 -0.29 4.57
C LEU A 158 2.19 0.53 4.75
N LYS A 159 2.16 1.72 4.15
CA LYS A 159 0.97 2.55 4.02
C LYS A 159 0.44 2.47 2.60
N ILE A 160 -0.84 2.14 2.47
CA ILE A 160 -1.54 2.06 1.19
C ILE A 160 -2.65 3.09 1.19
N ASN A 161 -2.52 4.09 0.32
CA ASN A 161 -3.57 5.07 0.06
C ASN A 161 -4.43 4.54 -1.08
N LEU A 162 -5.64 4.10 -0.73
CA LEU A 162 -6.64 3.55 -1.64
C LEU A 162 -7.68 4.62 -1.97
N ALA A 163 -7.54 5.26 -3.12
CA ALA A 163 -8.53 6.21 -3.61
C ALA A 163 -9.75 5.49 -4.22
N CYS A 164 -10.94 6.00 -3.94
CA CYS A 164 -12.16 5.57 -4.62
C CYS A 164 -12.09 5.98 -6.11
N ALA A 165 -12.21 5.00 -6.99
CA ALA A 165 -12.27 5.21 -8.44
C ALA A 165 -13.21 4.20 -9.10
N GLU A 166 -13.78 4.56 -10.25
CA GLU A 166 -14.71 3.69 -10.98
C GLU A 166 -14.04 2.41 -11.49
N TYR A 167 -12.75 2.52 -11.84
CA TYR A 167 -11.90 1.45 -12.36
C TYR A 167 -10.68 1.26 -11.46
N ALA A 168 -10.19 0.02 -11.36
CA ALA A 168 -8.97 -0.28 -10.62
C ALA A 168 -7.73 0.16 -11.43
N SER A 169 -6.82 0.90 -10.79
CA SER A 169 -5.49 1.17 -11.35
C SER A 169 -4.50 0.07 -10.98
N SER A 170 -3.31 0.08 -11.59
CA SER A 170 -2.16 -0.59 -10.99
C SER A 170 -1.66 0.23 -9.78
N PRO A 171 -1.18 -0.43 -8.71
CA PRO A 171 -0.56 0.27 -7.59
C PRO A 171 0.76 0.93 -8.02
N LEU A 172 1.11 2.02 -7.36
CA LEU A 172 2.33 2.78 -7.60
C LEU A 172 3.11 2.93 -6.30
N LEU A 173 4.41 2.63 -6.34
CA LEU A 173 5.31 2.90 -5.22
C LEU A 173 5.60 4.40 -5.18
N ALA A 174 5.08 5.11 -4.19
CA ALA A 174 5.19 6.57 -4.09
C ALA A 174 6.44 7.01 -3.32
N SER A 175 6.72 6.37 -2.18
CA SER A 175 7.91 6.72 -1.37
C SER A 175 8.33 5.58 -0.43
N TYR A 176 9.56 5.67 0.05
CA TYR A 176 10.09 4.89 1.16
C TYR A 176 10.93 5.82 2.02
N GLU A 177 10.34 6.32 3.10
CA GLU A 177 10.93 7.35 3.95
C GLU A 177 10.73 6.97 5.41
N ASN A 178 11.78 7.10 6.22
CA ASN A 178 11.73 6.85 7.66
C ASN A 178 11.13 5.48 8.05
N GLY A 179 11.37 4.44 7.24
CA GLY A 179 10.85 3.09 7.47
C GLY A 179 9.40 2.87 7.00
N GLN A 180 8.73 3.88 6.46
CA GLN A 180 7.39 3.73 5.90
C GLN A 180 7.45 3.70 4.37
N VAL A 181 6.96 2.61 3.78
CA VAL A 181 6.70 2.50 2.35
C VAL A 181 5.30 3.02 2.08
N THR A 182 5.15 3.95 1.14
CA THR A 182 3.83 4.46 0.71
C THR A 182 3.50 3.97 -0.68
N VAL A 183 2.31 3.38 -0.83
CA VAL A 183 1.74 2.94 -2.11
C VAL A 183 0.48 3.73 -2.39
N GLU A 184 0.37 4.25 -3.61
CA GLU A 184 -0.83 4.89 -4.13
C GLU A 184 -1.56 3.91 -5.04
N TRP A 185 -2.86 3.72 -4.79
CA TRP A 185 -3.66 2.79 -5.56
C TRP A 185 -5.10 3.30 -5.63
N SER A 186 -5.83 3.00 -6.70
CA SER A 186 -7.24 3.34 -6.82
C SER A 186 -8.08 2.15 -7.26
N SER A 187 -9.29 2.05 -6.71
CA SER A 187 -10.25 1.00 -7.02
C SER A 187 -11.64 1.35 -6.50
N ARG A 188 -12.66 0.71 -7.09
CA ARG A 188 -14.05 0.82 -6.63
C ARG A 188 -14.24 0.25 -5.23
N SER A 189 -13.43 -0.74 -4.85
CA SER A 189 -13.43 -1.33 -3.50
C SER A 189 -13.16 -0.31 -2.38
N ALA A 190 -12.53 0.82 -2.70
CA ALA A 190 -12.26 1.90 -1.75
C ALA A 190 -13.40 2.93 -1.67
N CYS A 191 -14.44 2.79 -2.49
CA CYS A 191 -15.62 3.64 -2.44
C CYS A 191 -16.53 3.20 -1.29
N LYS A 192 -17.11 4.18 -0.58
CA LYS A 192 -18.24 3.89 0.31
C LYS A 192 -19.35 3.30 -0.55
N ALA A 193 -19.85 2.12 -0.18
CA ALA A 193 -21.07 1.61 -0.80
C ALA A 193 -22.14 2.70 -0.62
N HIS A 194 -22.66 3.23 -1.74
CA HIS A 194 -23.85 4.06 -1.66
C HIS A 194 -24.91 3.20 -0.97
N GLU A 195 -25.43 3.63 0.18
CA GLU A 195 -26.78 3.21 0.55
C GLU A 195 -27.62 3.48 -0.69
N GLU A 196 -28.17 2.41 -1.27
CA GLU A 196 -29.18 2.53 -2.33
C GLU A 196 -30.32 3.33 -1.74
N GLN A 197 -30.28 4.63 -1.97
CA GLN A 197 -31.39 5.51 -1.63
C GLN A 197 -32.56 4.98 -2.46
N PRO A 198 -33.67 4.56 -1.84
CA PRO A 198 -34.77 3.96 -2.58
C PRO A 198 -35.23 4.94 -3.65
N PRO A 199 -35.62 4.46 -4.85
CA PRO A 199 -36.01 5.33 -5.94
C PRO A 199 -37.16 6.21 -5.45
N ARG A 200 -36.93 7.53 -5.42
CA ARG A 200 -37.99 8.48 -5.12
C ARG A 200 -39.05 8.33 -6.22
N PRO A 201 -40.33 8.09 -5.89
CA PRO A 201 -41.39 8.17 -6.88
C PRO A 201 -41.35 9.57 -7.47
N GLY A 202 -41.39 9.65 -8.80
CA GLY A 202 -41.37 10.92 -9.51
C GLY A 202 -42.50 11.83 -9.02
N ASP A 203 -42.24 13.12 -9.01
CA ASP A 203 -43.31 14.09 -9.09
C ASP A 203 -42.87 15.31 -9.89
N ASP A 204 -43.78 15.67 -10.77
CA ASP A 204 -43.73 16.81 -11.66
C ASP A 204 -43.82 18.14 -10.87
N LYS A 205 -43.42 19.20 -11.57
CA LYS A 205 -43.43 20.62 -11.20
C LYS A 205 -44.60 21.06 -10.29
N GLU A 206 -44.35 22.00 -9.36
CA GLU A 206 -44.64 23.45 -9.48
C GLU A 206 -44.49 24.14 -8.11
N GLY A 207 -44.23 25.46 -8.11
CA GLY A 207 -43.66 26.21 -6.99
C GLY A 207 -44.56 26.60 -5.82
N GLY A 208 -43.94 27.27 -4.85
CA GLY A 208 -44.61 27.90 -3.71
C GLY A 208 -43.63 28.22 -2.58
N SER A 209 -43.22 29.48 -2.49
CA SER A 209 -42.43 30.07 -1.41
C SER A 209 -43.17 30.07 -0.08
N GLU A 210 -42.47 29.77 1.04
CA GLU A 210 -42.75 30.39 2.34
C GLU A 210 -41.52 30.27 3.26
N GLU A 211 -41.03 31.42 3.73
CA GLU A 211 -39.97 31.56 4.73
C GLU A 211 -40.55 31.45 6.15
N ASN A 212 -39.80 30.85 7.08
CA ASN A 212 -39.57 31.38 8.43
C ASN A 212 -38.34 30.69 9.07
N PRO A 213 -37.69 31.31 10.07
CA PRO A 213 -36.24 31.36 10.14
C PRO A 213 -35.67 30.58 11.32
N GLY A 214 -34.37 30.33 11.23
CA GLY A 214 -33.56 29.97 12.38
C GLY A 214 -32.96 28.58 12.28
N ASP A 215 -31.91 28.46 11.47
CA ASP A 215 -30.77 27.62 11.81
C ASP A 215 -29.53 28.23 11.17
N VAL A 216 -28.48 28.37 11.98
CA VAL A 216 -27.21 29.02 11.64
C VAL A 216 -26.53 28.21 10.52
N PRO A 217 -26.27 28.78 9.33
CA PRO A 217 -25.49 28.06 8.33
C PRO A 217 -24.03 28.08 8.78
N THR A 218 -23.47 26.92 9.12
CA THR A 218 -22.02 26.74 9.11
C THR A 218 -21.61 26.68 7.65
N GLU A 219 -21.24 27.84 7.13
CA GLU A 219 -20.83 28.07 5.75
C GLU A 219 -19.52 27.30 5.48
N HIS A 220 -19.63 26.09 4.95
CA HIS A 220 -18.49 25.36 4.42
C HIS A 220 -18.09 26.03 3.11
N GLY A 221 -17.14 26.97 3.20
CA GLY A 221 -16.58 27.68 2.08
C GLY A 221 -16.05 26.73 1.02
N SER A 222 -16.62 26.85 -0.19
CA SER A 222 -16.15 26.20 -1.41
C SER A 222 -14.63 26.42 -1.57
N GLY A 223 -13.85 25.34 -1.56
CA GLY A 223 -12.37 25.34 -1.43
C GLY A 223 -11.60 26.15 -2.49
N LEU A 224 -12.28 26.60 -3.54
CA LEU A 224 -11.71 27.52 -4.53
C LEU A 224 -11.48 28.93 -3.96
N GLY A 225 -12.37 29.43 -3.09
CA GLY A 225 -12.23 30.77 -2.49
C GLY A 225 -11.10 30.86 -1.46
N PHE A 226 -10.94 29.81 -0.65
CA PHE A 226 -9.87 29.75 0.35
C PHE A 226 -8.47 29.69 -0.30
N PHE A 227 -8.34 29.00 -1.43
CA PHE A 227 -7.10 28.97 -2.20
C PHE A 227 -6.70 30.37 -2.69
N PHE A 228 -7.62 31.13 -3.30
CA PHE A 228 -7.33 32.49 -3.75
C PHE A 228 -7.06 33.45 -2.59
N LEU A 229 -7.73 33.27 -1.44
CA LEU A 229 -7.44 34.02 -0.23
C LEU A 229 -6.01 33.74 0.28
N MET A 230 -5.59 32.49 0.34
CA MET A 230 -4.23 32.12 0.75
C MET A 230 -3.18 32.66 -0.23
N LEU A 231 -3.45 32.60 -1.54
CA LEU A 231 -2.58 33.16 -2.57
C LEU A 231 -2.46 34.70 -2.46
N LEU A 232 -3.57 35.39 -2.18
CA LEU A 232 -3.58 36.83 -1.91
C LEU A 232 -2.75 37.16 -0.67
N LEU A 233 -2.94 36.44 0.43
CA LEU A 233 -2.21 36.66 1.68
C LEU A 233 -0.70 36.39 1.52
N ALA A 234 -0.33 35.33 0.78
CA ALA A 234 1.06 35.06 0.44
C ALA A 234 1.67 36.18 -0.42
N GLY A 235 0.93 36.70 -1.40
CA GLY A 235 1.33 37.86 -2.19
C GLY A 235 1.53 39.13 -1.35
N CYS A 236 0.62 39.41 -0.42
CA CYS A 236 0.75 40.54 0.51
C CYS A 236 1.96 40.36 1.45
N ALA A 237 2.19 39.17 1.97
CA ALA A 237 3.34 38.87 2.81
C ALA A 237 4.65 39.04 2.04
N TYR A 238 4.72 38.53 0.80
CA TYR A 238 5.87 38.70 -0.07
C TYR A 238 6.13 40.19 -0.38
N ALA A 239 5.09 40.94 -0.78
CA ALA A 239 5.21 42.36 -1.08
C ALA A 239 5.68 43.18 0.14
N THR A 240 5.15 42.91 1.33
CA THR A 240 5.53 43.64 2.56
C THR A 240 6.95 43.31 3.01
N LEU A 241 7.34 42.04 3.02
CA LEU A 241 8.69 41.61 3.37
C LEU A 241 9.73 42.08 2.36
N GLY A 242 9.42 41.98 1.06
CA GLY A 242 10.29 42.46 -0.02
C GLY A 242 10.44 43.99 0.01
N ALA A 243 9.37 44.74 0.23
CA ALA A 243 9.42 46.18 0.41
C ALA A 243 10.26 46.59 1.63
N TYR A 244 10.12 45.87 2.74
CA TYR A 244 10.96 46.09 3.92
C TYR A 244 12.44 45.80 3.64
N HIS A 245 12.74 44.72 2.93
CA HIS A 245 14.11 44.41 2.51
C HIS A 245 14.68 45.49 1.59
N ASN A 246 13.93 45.91 0.56
CA ASN A 246 14.39 46.95 -0.37
C ASN A 246 14.57 48.31 0.32
N TYR A 247 13.71 48.65 1.26
CA TYR A 247 13.86 49.87 2.06
C TYR A 247 15.08 49.79 2.99
N SER A 248 15.28 48.67 3.70
CA SER A 248 16.33 48.53 4.72
C SER A 248 17.72 48.26 4.14
N ALA A 249 17.81 47.48 3.05
CA ALA A 249 19.08 47.13 2.41
C ALA A 249 19.53 48.15 1.35
N TYR A 250 18.58 48.72 0.59
CA TYR A 250 18.90 49.58 -0.57
C TYR A 250 18.43 51.03 -0.41
N GLY A 251 17.68 51.36 0.65
CA GLY A 251 17.15 52.72 0.85
C GLY A 251 16.14 53.15 -0.21
N ALA A 252 15.55 52.18 -0.93
CA ALA A 252 14.57 52.41 -1.99
C ALA A 252 13.39 53.24 -1.47
N ARG A 253 12.74 54.01 -2.36
CA ARG A 253 11.55 54.83 -2.04
C ARG A 253 10.57 54.84 -3.20
N GLY A 254 9.29 55.03 -2.89
CA GLY A 254 8.24 55.09 -3.90
C GLY A 254 8.01 53.72 -4.55
N LEU A 255 7.85 53.69 -5.87
CA LEU A 255 7.56 52.45 -6.62
C LEU A 255 8.72 51.45 -6.65
N ASP A 256 9.93 51.87 -6.26
CA ASP A 256 11.11 51.01 -6.14
C ASP A 256 11.04 50.03 -4.93
N LEU A 257 10.01 50.16 -4.09
CA LEU A 257 9.74 49.21 -3.00
C LEU A 257 9.07 47.91 -3.46
N ILE A 258 8.56 47.84 -4.69
CA ILE A 258 7.85 46.64 -5.16
C ILE A 258 8.90 45.56 -5.47
N PRO A 259 8.88 44.42 -4.76
CA PRO A 259 9.83 43.33 -4.99
C PRO A 259 9.59 42.60 -6.32
#